data_AF-A0A1G5CFI1-F1
#
_entry.id   AF-A0A1G5CFI1-F1
#
_cell.length_a   1.000
_cell.length_b   1.000
_cell.length_c   1.000
_cell.angle_alpha   90.00
_cell.angle_beta   90.00
_cell.angle_gamma   90.00
#
_symmetry.space_group_name_H-M   'P 1'
#
loop_
_entity.id
_entity.type
_entity.pdbx_description
1 polymer ?
#
loop_
_entity_poly.entity_id
_entity_poly.type
_entity_poly.pdbx_seq_one_letter_code
_entity_poly.pdbx_strand_id
1 'polypeptide(L)' 'MATITTNAQAGGFSSSVLLAPFRAIGRFMIMLAEASPQMRALHRLSEVSDEELAAKGLTRDGEVRRILGGAAAI' A
#
# COMPACT_ATOMS: atom_id res chain seq x y z
N MET A 1 22.14 -51.76 15.73
CA MET A 1 21.06 -51.38 14.80
C MET A 1 20.35 -50.17 15.39
N ALA A 2 20.71 -48.96 14.97
CA ALA A 2 20.06 -47.74 15.45
C ALA A 2 18.84 -47.44 14.59
N THR A 3 17.65 -47.54 15.16
CA THR A 3 16.39 -47.22 14.46
C THR A 3 16.13 -45.73 14.58
N ILE A 4 16.28 -45.00 13.48
CA ILE A 4 15.95 -43.58 13.41
C ILE A 4 14.43 -43.48 13.26
N THR A 5 13.74 -43.05 14.31
CA THR A 5 12.32 -42.71 14.26
C THR A 5 12.19 -41.33 13.64
N THR A 6 11.80 -41.27 12.36
CA THR A 6 11.43 -40.01 11.71
C THR A 6 10.05 -39.63 12.22
N ASN A 7 9.98 -38.63 13.11
CA ASN A 7 8.71 -38.07 13.55
C ASN A 7 8.14 -37.22 12.40
N ALA A 8 7.36 -37.85 11.51
CA ALA A 8 6.60 -37.11 10.51
C ALA A 8 5.55 -36.27 11.27
N GLN A 9 5.62 -34.94 11.17
CA GLN A 9 4.55 -34.07 11.67
C GLN A 9 3.23 -34.57 11.09
N ALA A 10 2.37 -35.11 11.95
CA ALA A 10 1.04 -35.54 11.58
C ALA A 10 0.31 -34.35 10.95
N GLY A 11 -0.21 -34.54 9.73
CA GLY A 11 -0.99 -33.58 8.96
C GLY A 11 -2.34 -33.26 9.62
N GLY A 12 -2.31 -32.65 10.80
CA GLY A 12 -3.45 -31.99 11.40
C GLY A 12 -3.68 -30.63 10.75
N PHE A 13 -4.90 -30.09 10.90
CA PHE A 13 -5.24 -28.73 10.47
C PHE A 13 -4.19 -27.75 10.98
N SER A 14 -3.35 -27.25 10.07
CA SER A 14 -2.29 -26.31 10.42
C SER A 14 -2.92 -24.99 10.83
N SER A 15 -2.48 -24.45 11.96
CA SER A 15 -2.85 -23.10 12.42
C SER A 15 -2.59 -22.02 11.36
N SER A 16 -1.69 -22.29 10.40
CA SER A 16 -1.46 -21.44 9.23
C SER A 16 -2.69 -21.28 8.32
N VAL A 17 -3.54 -22.31 8.21
CA VAL A 17 -4.76 -22.27 7.37
C VAL A 17 -5.83 -21.39 8.03
N LEU A 18 -5.98 -21.48 9.36
CA LEU A 18 -6.91 -20.65 10.13
C LEU A 18 -6.52 -19.17 10.13
N LEU A 19 -5.22 -18.87 10.08
CA LEU A 19 -4.69 -17.49 10.07
C LEU A 19 -4.57 -16.89 8.67
N ALA A 20 -4.72 -17.69 7.60
CA ALA A 20 -4.62 -17.24 6.21
C ALA A 20 -5.51 -16.04 5.86
N PRO A 21 -6.83 -15.98 6.22
CA PRO A 21 -7.68 -14.85 5.86
C PRO A 21 -7.25 -13.54 6.52
N PHE A 22 -6.82 -13.58 7.78
CA PHE A 22 -6.34 -12.38 8.49
C PHE A 22 -5.07 -11.81 7.88
N ARG A 23 -4.13 -12.68 7.47
CA ARG A 23 -2.92 -12.26 6.74
C ARG A 23 -3.28 -11.66 5.37
N ALA A 24 -4.28 -12.21 4.68
CA ALA A 24 -4.73 -11.67 3.40
C ALA A 24 -5.34 -10.27 3.55
N ILE A 25 -6.20 -10.05 4.55
CA ILE A 25 -6.78 -8.73 4.85
C ILE A 25 -5.69 -7.72 5.23
N GLY A 26 -4.72 -8.11 6.06
CA GLY A 26 -3.60 -7.24 6.41
C GLY A 26 -2.78 -6.83 5.18
N ARG A 27 -2.44 -7.78 4.30
CA ARG A 27 -1.74 -7.47 3.04
C ARG A 27 -2.56 -6.59 2.11
N PHE A 28 -3.88 -6.77 2.08
CA PHE A 28 -4.78 -5.92 1.32
C PHE A 28 -4.80 -4.47 1.85
N MET A 29 -4.85 -4.27 3.17
CA MET A 29 -4.78 -2.93 3.77
C MET A 29 -3.42 -2.26 3.51
N ILE A 30 -2.33 -3.03 3.55
CA ILE A 30 -0.99 -2.56 3.20
C ILE A 30 -0.93 -2.14 1.72
N MET A 31 -1.49 -2.95 0.82
CA MET A 31 -1.58 -2.61 -0.61
C MET A 31 -2.41 -1.34 -0.85
N LEU A 32 -3.51 -1.16 -0.11
CA LEU A 32 -4.34 0.05 -0.19
C LEU A 32 -3.55 1.30 0.25
N ALA A 33 -2.71 1.15 1.28
CA ALA A 33 -1.86 2.22 1.80
C ALA A 33 -0.67 2.54 0.87
N GLU A 34 0.02 1.52 0.35
CA GLU A 34 1.13 1.68 -0.60
C GLU A 34 0.66 2.28 -1.93
N ALA A 35 -0.56 1.96 -2.35
CA ALA A 35 -1.14 2.47 -3.58
C ALA A 35 -1.77 3.87 -3.43
N SER A 36 -1.50 4.63 -2.35
CA SER A 36 -2.18 5.90 -2.12
C SER A 36 -2.07 6.80 -3.37
N PRO A 37 -3.20 7.07 -4.06
CA PRO A 37 -3.21 7.82 -5.32
C PRO A 37 -2.66 9.24 -5.14
N GLN A 38 -2.73 9.72 -3.90
CA GLN A 38 -2.26 11.02 -3.43
C GLN A 38 -0.74 11.14 -3.54
N MET A 39 0.02 10.13 -3.08
CA MET A 39 1.48 10.17 -3.14
C MET A 39 1.97 10.15 -4.59
N ARG A 40 1.30 9.40 -5.46
CA ARG A 40 1.55 9.42 -6.92
C ARG A 40 1.22 10.77 -7.54
N ALA A 41 0.13 11.42 -7.13
CA ALA A 41 -0.25 12.75 -7.62
C ALA A 41 0.73 13.83 -7.16
N LEU A 42 1.20 13.77 -5.91
CA LEU A 42 2.25 14.65 -5.40
C LEU A 42 3.59 14.42 -6.10
N HIS A 43 3.96 13.17 -6.37
CA HIS A 43 5.17 12.85 -7.14
C HIS A 43 5.11 13.44 -8.56
N ARG A 44 3.99 13.24 -9.27
CA ARG A 44 3.79 13.89 -10.58
C ARG A 44 3.81 15.40 -10.49
N LEU A 45 3.19 15.99 -9.46
CA LEU A 45 3.25 17.42 -9.26
C LEU A 45 4.70 17.86 -9.05
N SER A 46 5.51 17.09 -8.30
CA SER A 46 6.94 17.36 -8.05
C SER A 46 7.79 17.39 -9.33
N GLU A 47 7.44 16.55 -10.31
CA GLU A 47 8.10 16.47 -11.62
C GLU A 47 7.77 17.65 -12.55
N VAL A 48 6.67 18.37 -12.31
CA VAL A 48 6.28 19.55 -13.08
C VAL A 48 7.01 20.79 -12.56
N SER A 49 7.55 21.59 -13.48
CA SER A 49 8.24 22.85 -13.16
C SER A 49 7.25 23.97 -12.82
N ASP A 50 7.68 24.94 -12.01
CA ASP A 50 6.82 26.05 -11.58
C ASP A 50 6.43 26.96 -12.75
N GLU A 51 7.28 27.09 -13.76
CA GLU A 51 7.00 27.81 -15.00
C GLU A 51 5.87 27.16 -15.79
N GLU A 52 5.83 25.84 -15.80
CA GLU A 52 4.82 25.04 -16.49
C GLU A 52 3.49 25.00 -15.72
N LEU A 53 3.54 25.07 -14.39
CA LEU A 53 2.38 25.33 -13.52
C LEU A 53 1.82 26.73 -13.79
N ALA A 54 2.67 27.76 -13.85
CA ALA A 54 2.28 29.14 -14.10
C ALA A 54 1.70 29.33 -15.51
N ALA A 55 2.25 28.66 -16.53
CA ALA A 55 1.70 28.64 -17.89
C ALA A 55 0.27 28.06 -17.95
N LYS A 56 -0.09 27.20 -16.99
CA LYS A 56 -1.44 26.65 -16.82
C LYS A 56 -2.32 27.48 -15.88
N GLY A 57 -1.81 28.60 -15.36
CA GLY A 57 -2.50 29.44 -14.37
C GLY A 57 -2.64 28.76 -13.00
N LEU A 58 -1.86 27.73 -12.73
CA LEU A 58 -1.90 26.95 -11.50
C LEU A 58 -0.78 27.38 -10.55
N THR A 59 -1.02 27.23 -9.25
CA THR A 59 -0.02 27.45 -8.21
C THR A 59 0.30 26.13 -7.52
N ARG A 60 1.57 25.96 -7.12
CA ARG A 60 2.03 24.73 -6.45
C ARG A 60 1.21 24.43 -5.20
N ASP A 61 1.01 25.43 -4.36
CA ASP A 61 0.25 25.31 -3.11
C ASP A 61 -1.22 25.01 -3.34
N GLY A 62 -1.83 25.62 -4.36
CA GLY A 62 -3.21 25.31 -4.76
C GLY A 62 -3.36 23.85 -5.19
N GLU A 63 -2.37 23.33 -5.91
CA GLU A 63 -2.39 21.95 -6.37
C GLU A 63 -2.12 20.92 -5.27
N VAL A 64 -1.17 21.21 -4.38
CA VAL A 64 -0.96 20.40 -3.17
C VAL A 64 -2.24 20.37 -2.34
N ARG A 65 -2.90 21.51 -2.13
CA ARG A 65 -4.14 21.60 -1.35
C ARG A 65 -5.31 20.88 -2.02
N ARG A 66 -5.38 20.87 -3.36
CA ARG A 66 -6.38 20.08 -4.10
C ARG A 66 -6.15 18.59 -3.93
N ILE A 67 -4.89 18.12 -4.04
CA ILE A 67 -4.52 16.71 -3.91
C ILE A 67 -4.74 16.20 -2.48
N LEU A 68 -4.37 17.00 -1.46
CA LEU A 68 -4.51 16.63 -0.05
C LEU A 68 -5.92 16.88 0.51
N GLY A 69 -6.59 17.94 0.05
CA GLY A 69 -7.94 18.32 0.51
C GLY A 69 -9.04 17.40 0.00
N GLY A 70 -8.89 16.84 -1.20
CA GLY A 70 -9.81 15.81 -1.71
C GLY A 70 -9.72 14.48 -0.95
N ALA A 71 -8.64 14.23 -0.21
CA ALA A 71 -8.41 13.01 0.56
C ALA A 71 -9.06 13.00 1.94
N ALA A 72 -9.36 14.17 2.52
CA ALA A 72 -10.04 14.27 3.82
C ALA A 72 -11.56 14.06 3.73
N ALA A 73 -12.11 13.91 2.52
CA ALA A 73 -13.53 13.77 2.25
C ALA A 73 -14.00 12.31 2.02
N ILE A 74 -13.13 11.33 2.24
CA ILE A 74 -13.47 9.89 2.20
C ILE A 74 -13.35 9.24 3.57
#